data_AF-A0A293LHN0-F1
#
_entry.id   AF-A0A293LHN0-F1
#
_cell.length_a   1.000
_cell.length_b   1.000
_cell.length_c   1.000
_cell.angle_alpha   90.00
_cell.angle_beta   90.00
_cell.angle_gamma   90.00
#
_symmetry.space_group_name_H-M   'P 1'
#
loop_
_entity.id
_entity.type
_entity.pdbx_description
1 polymer ?
#
loop_
_entity_poly.entity_id
_entity_poly.type
_entity_poly.pdbx_seq_one_letter_code
_entity_poly.pdbx_strand_id
1 'polypeptide(L)' 'MWYEILPSVGIIAVLMSIPSFAAPYMNKFWEGKPYRRCMTDNWHIDMFKRDERISGVDGYKTLCLENLPDEPQSST' A
#
# COMPACT_ATOMS: atom_id res chain seq x y z
N MET A 1 3.04 37.00 -25.60
CA MET A 1 4.01 37.30 -24.53
C MET A 1 4.47 36.01 -23.88
N TRP A 2 5.62 35.98 -23.19
CA TRP A 2 6.19 34.73 -22.65
C TRP A 2 5.26 34.00 -21.66
N TYR A 3 4.31 34.72 -21.04
CA TYR A 3 3.35 34.17 -20.09
C TYR A 3 2.17 33.41 -20.71
N GLU A 4 1.95 33.50 -22.02
CA GLU A 4 0.81 32.82 -22.68
C GLU A 4 0.98 31.29 -22.72
N ILE A 5 2.17 30.79 -22.40
CA ILE A 5 2.43 29.36 -22.19
C ILE A 5 2.00 28.86 -20.81
N LEU A 6 1.80 29.77 -19.84
CA LEU A 6 1.47 29.38 -18.46
C LEU A 6 0.13 28.64 -18.34
N PRO A 7 -0.96 29.01 -19.07
CA PRO A 7 -2.20 28.26 -19.03
C PRO A 7 -2.05 26.82 -19.53
N SER A 8 -1.32 26.60 -20.63
CA SER A 8 -1.13 25.25 -21.18
C SER A 8 -0.24 24.39 -20.28
N VAL A 9 0.85 24.96 -19.75
CA VAL A 9 1.71 24.29 -18.77
C VAL A 9 0.93 23.99 -17.49
N GLY A 10 0.08 24.90 -17.03
CA GLY A 10 -0.79 24.71 -15.86
C GLY A 10 -1.75 23.54 -16.04
N ILE A 11 -2.41 23.44 -17.19
CA ILE A 11 -3.32 22.31 -17.50
C ILE A 11 -2.56 20.98 -17.48
N ILE A 12 -1.38 20.92 -18.13
CA ILE A 12 -0.56 19.71 -18.18
C ILE A 12 -0.11 19.32 -16.77
N ALA A 13 0.37 20.27 -15.97
CA ALA A 13 0.81 20.03 -14.60
C ALA A 13 -0.31 19.50 -13.71
N VAL A 14 -1.51 20.09 -13.81
CA VAL A 14 -2.68 19.63 -13.05
C VAL A 14 -3.04 18.21 -13.45
N LEU A 15 -3.21 17.94 -14.74
CA LEU A 15 -3.58 16.60 -15.22
C LEU A 15 -2.53 15.53 -14.85
N MET A 16 -1.25 15.88 -14.92
CA MET A 16 -0.17 14.97 -14.53
C MET A 16 -0.11 14.71 -13.03
N SER A 17 -0.58 15.65 -12.21
CA SER A 17 -0.57 15.51 -10.75
C SER A 17 -1.71 14.61 -10.23
N ILE A 18 -2.83 14.54 -10.96
CA ILE A 18 -4.03 13.79 -10.55
C ILE A 18 -3.72 12.33 -10.21
N PRO A 19 -3.01 11.53 -11.04
CA PRO A 19 -2.73 10.13 -10.71
C PRO A 19 -1.92 9.97 -9.43
N SER A 20 -0.92 10.85 -9.21
CA SER A 20 -0.09 10.81 -7.99
C SER A 20 -0.90 11.13 -6.74
N PHE A 21 -1.84 12.08 -6.82
CA PHE A 21 -2.71 12.40 -5.70
C PHE A 21 -3.81 11.36 -5.50
N ALA A 22 -4.38 10.79 -6.57
CA ALA A 22 -5.48 9.84 -6.48
C ALA A 22 -5.05 8.44 -6.01
N ALA A 23 -3.89 7.96 -6.46
CA ALA A 23 -3.38 6.62 -6.16
C ALA A 23 -3.40 6.25 -4.67
N PRO A 24 -2.89 7.07 -3.72
CA PRO A 24 -2.90 6.69 -2.31
C PRO A 24 -4.32 6.59 -1.71
N TYR A 25 -5.27 7.39 -2.19
CA TYR A 25 -6.67 7.28 -1.74
C TYR A 25 -7.32 6.02 -2.30
N MET A 26 -7.07 5.69 -3.57
CA MET A 26 -7.57 4.46 -4.18
C MET A 26 -7.00 3.21 -3.51
N ASN A 27 -5.69 3.18 -3.24
CA ASN A 27 -5.05 2.08 -2.52
C ASN A 27 -5.65 1.92 -1.12
N LYS A 28 -5.85 3.03 -0.40
CA LYS A 28 -6.46 3.00 0.93
C LYS A 28 -7.90 2.47 0.91
N PHE A 29 -8.65 2.75 -0.15
CA PHE A 29 -10.01 2.25 -0.30
C PHE A 29 -10.08 0.74 -0.54
N TRP A 30 -9.18 0.18 -1.36
CA TRP A 30 -9.17 -1.25 -1.67
C TRP A 30 -8.41 -2.12 -0.67
N GLU A 31 -7.19 -1.72 -0.30
CA GLU A 31 -6.26 -2.54 0.49
C GLU A 31 -6.23 -2.09 1.97
N GLY A 32 -6.96 -1.03 2.33
CA GLY A 32 -6.97 -0.45 3.68
C GLY A 32 -5.73 0.38 4.03
N LYS A 33 -4.69 0.36 3.18
CA LYS A 33 -3.44 1.10 3.34
C LYS A 33 -3.18 2.04 2.17
N PRO A 34 -2.61 3.24 2.41
CA PRO A 34 -2.40 4.23 1.34
C PRO A 34 -1.25 3.86 0.38
N TYR A 35 -0.48 2.82 0.67
CA TYR A 35 0.68 2.41 -0.11
C TYR A 35 0.56 0.95 -0.51
N ARG A 36 1.07 0.63 -1.71
CA ARG A 36 1.26 -0.75 -2.16
C ARG A 36 2.64 -1.24 -1.74
N ARG A 37 2.73 -2.51 -1.36
CA ARG A 37 4.02 -3.14 -1.03
C ARG A 37 4.84 -3.38 -2.30
N CYS A 38 6.16 -3.41 -2.16
CA CYS A 38 7.05 -3.77 -3.26
C CYS A 38 6.96 -5.29 -3.51
N MET A 39 6.63 -5.70 -4.73
CA MET A 39 6.59 -7.11 -5.15
C MET A 39 7.69 -7.45 -6.17
N THR A 40 8.78 -6.69 -6.21
CA THR A 40 9.85 -6.91 -7.20
C THR A 40 10.77 -8.07 -6.82
N ASP A 41 11.00 -8.28 -5.53
CA ASP A 41 11.89 -9.33 -5.02
C ASP A 41 11.10 -10.54 -4.50
N ASN A 42 11.65 -11.73 -4.69
CA ASN A 42 11.03 -12.98 -4.26
C ASN A 42 10.81 -13.01 -2.74
N TRP A 43 11.76 -12.47 -1.98
CA TRP A 43 11.63 -12.36 -0.53
C TRP A 43 10.40 -11.54 -0.13
N HIS A 44 10.16 -10.40 -0.78
CA HIS A 44 9.00 -9.56 -0.50
C HIS A 44 7.68 -10.25 -0.86
N ILE A 45 7.66 -11.01 -1.96
CA ILE A 45 6.48 -11.80 -2.36
C ILE A 45 6.21 -12.89 -1.32
N ASP A 46 7.24 -13.61 -0.88
CA ASP A 46 7.08 -14.69 0.11
C ASP A 46 6.63 -14.15 1.46
N MET A 47 7.15 -13.00 1.89
CA MET A 47 6.70 -12.28 3.09
C MET A 47 5.25 -11.81 2.96
N PHE A 48 4.84 -11.30 1.79
CA PHE A 48 3.46 -10.89 1.55
C PHE A 48 2.49 -12.08 1.64
N LYS A 49 2.83 -13.20 0.99
CA LYS A 49 2.03 -14.43 1.06
C LYS A 49 2.02 -15.05 2.46
N ARG A 50 3.11 -14.90 3.23
CA ARG A 50 3.15 -15.28 4.64
C ARG A 50 2.12 -14.47 5.43
N ASP A 51 2.11 -13.15 5.28
CA ASP A 51 1.15 -12.29 5.96
C ASP A 51 -0.30 -12.64 5.58
N GLU A 52 -0.57 -12.93 4.31
CA GLU A 52 -1.88 -13.41 3.83
C GLU A 52 -2.30 -14.72 4.51
N ARG A 53 -1.38 -15.69 4.62
CA ARG A 53 -1.64 -16.97 5.31
C ARG A 53 -1.89 -16.81 6.80
N ILE A 54 -1.19 -15.89 7.48
CA ILE A 54 -1.37 -15.65 8.92
C ILE A 54 -2.66 -14.85 9.18
N SER A 55 -2.96 -13.85 8.35
CA SER A 55 -4.13 -12.98 8.52
C SER A 55 -5.45 -13.62 8.10
N GLY A 56 -5.40 -14.59 7.18
CA GLY A 56 -6.56 -15.32 6.64
C GLY A 56 -7.48 -14.50 5.74
N VAL A 57 -7.14 -13.23 5.46
CA VAL A 57 -7.97 -12.31 4.65
C VAL A 57 -7.16 -11.70 3.53
N ASP A 58 -6.06 -11.02 3.86
CA ASP A 58 -5.23 -10.30 2.90
C ASP A 58 -3.83 -10.01 3.48
N GLY A 59 -2.82 -9.88 2.63
CA GLY A 59 -1.45 -9.54 3.01
C GLY A 59 -1.26 -8.13 3.56
N TYR A 60 -2.26 -7.23 3.44
CA TYR A 60 -2.16 -5.87 3.96
C TYR A 60 -2.59 -5.69 5.42
N LYS A 61 -3.36 -6.65 5.97
CA LYS A 61 -3.76 -6.65 7.37
C LYS A 61 -2.55 -7.00 8.25
N THR A 62 -2.12 -6.05 9.07
CA THR A 62 -1.00 -6.26 10.00
C THR A 62 -1.53 -6.90 11.27
N LEU A 63 -0.98 -8.07 11.59
CA LEU A 63 -1.18 -8.72 12.87
C LEU A 63 0.00 -8.36 13.76
N CYS A 64 -0.28 -7.84 14.95
CA CYS A 64 0.72 -7.51 15.94
C CYS A 64 0.68 -8.55 17.08
N LEU A 65 1.20 -8.17 18.24
CA LEU A 65 1.37 -9.05 19.41
C LEU A 65 0.04 -9.57 19.97
N GLU A 66 -1.08 -8.90 19.69
CA GLU A 66 -2.42 -9.33 20.07
C GLU A 66 -2.85 -10.68 19.47
N ASN A 67 -2.15 -11.17 18.44
CA ASN A 67 -2.43 -12.47 17.84
C ASN A 67 -1.64 -13.62 18.50
N LEU A 68 -0.69 -13.32 19.39
CA LEU A 68 0.02 -14.34 20.15
C LEU A 68 -0.78 -14.73 21.40
N PRO A 69 -0.73 -15.99 21.82
CA PRO A 69 -1.29 -16.38 23.11
C PRO A 69 -0.44 -15.79 24.25
N ASP A 70 -1.12 -15.31 25.29
CA ASP A 70 -0.49 -14.69 26.47
C ASP A 70 0.32 -15.71 27.30
N GLU A 71 -0.09 -16.98 27.26
CA GLU A 71 0.58 -18.06 27.97
C GLU A 71 1.47 -18.86 27.01
N PRO A 72 2.68 -19.27 27.45
CA PRO A 72 3.56 -20.09 26.63
C PRO A 72 2.86 -21.43 26.37
N GLN A 73 2.64 -21.72 25.09
CA GLN A 73 2.11 -23.02 24.67
C GLN A 73 3.12 -24.08 25.11
N SER A 74 2.76 -24.91 26.09
CA SER A 74 3.58 -26.04 26.54
C SER A 74 3.74 -27.00 25.37
N SER A 75 4.89 -26.94 24.69
CA SER A 75 5.28 -27.89 23.66
C SER A 75 5.37 -29.28 24.30
N THR A 76 4.31 -30.06 24.16
CA THR A 76 4.23 -31.47 24.55
C THR A 76 5.07 -32.30 23.59
#